data_AF-A0A392N569-F1
#
_entry.id   AF-A0A392N569-F1
#
_cell.length_a   1.000
_cell.length_b   1.000
_cell.length_c   1.000
_cell.angle_alpha   90.00
_cell.angle_beta   90.00
_cell.angle_gamma   90.00
#
_symmetry.space_group_name_H-M   'P 1'
#
loop_
_entity.id
_entity.type
_entity.pdbx_description
1 polymer ?
#
loop_
_entity_poly.entity_id
_entity_poly.type
_entity_poly.pdbx_seq_one_letter_code
_entity_poly.pdbx_strand_id
1 'polypeptide(L)'
;IHIDVTLVDLKHQLSQLNDRLNCGDARRVTDVEYRRLSVCSDGTVWFTDMKLQKDGDVRTMFSIFSQYNTKGPIELDATLVRSVQYIC
;
A
#
# COMPACT_ATOMS: atom_id res chain seq x y z
N ILE A 1 11.56 8.25 11.28
CA ILE A 1 11.54 6.78 11.13
C ILE A 1 12.25 6.45 9.81
N HIS A 2 13.31 5.64 9.82
CA HIS A 2 13.95 5.18 8.58
C HIS A 2 13.41 3.78 8.27
N ILE A 3 12.42 3.71 7.38
CA ILE A 3 11.85 2.45 6.92
C ILE A 3 12.50 2.13 5.58
N ASP A 4 13.27 1.06 5.53
CA ASP A 4 13.89 0.55 4.31
C ASP A 4 12.98 -0.50 3.64
N VAL A 5 11.75 -0.09 3.36
CA VAL A 5 10.78 -0.92 2.62
C VAL A 5 10.68 -0.35 1.22
N THR A 6 10.96 -1.19 0.22
CA THR A 6 10.79 -0.84 -1.19
C THR A 6 9.35 -1.08 -1.63
N LEU A 7 8.96 -0.49 -2.76
CA LEU A 7 7.65 -0.75 -3.37
C LEU A 7 7.50 -2.22 -3.79
N VAL A 8 8.60 -2.85 -4.21
CA VAL A 8 8.63 -4.27 -4.57
C VAL A 8 8.33 -5.14 -3.35
N ASP A 9 8.97 -4.86 -2.22
CA ASP A 9 8.74 -5.60 -0.97
C ASP A 9 7.30 -5.45 -0.50
N LEU A 10 6.75 -4.23 -0.57
CA LEU A 10 5.35 -3.97 -0.21
C LEU A 10 4.38 -4.79 -1.09
N LYS A 11 4.54 -4.75 -2.42
CA LYS A 11 3.70 -5.53 -3.34
C LYS A 11 3.83 -7.03 -3.11
N HIS A 12 5.04 -7.50 -2.80
CA HIS A 12 5.28 -8.91 -2.50
C HIS A 12 4.53 -9.34 -1.23
N GLN A 13 4.63 -8.58 -0.14
CA GLN A 13 3.91 -8.85 1.10
C GLN A 13 2.39 -8.83 0.93
N LEU A 14 1.86 -7.85 0.18
CA LEU A 14 0.43 -7.78 -0.12
C LEU A 14 -0.04 -8.97 -0.95
N SER A 15 0.78 -9.44 -1.90
CA SER A 15 0.48 -10.66 -2.68
C SER A 15 0.46 -11.90 -1.79
N GLN A 16 1.45 -12.06 -0.90
CA GLN A 16 1.47 -13.16 0.07
C GLN A 16 0.24 -13.13 1.01
N LEU A 17 -0.18 -11.94 1.43
CA LEU A 17 -1.37 -11.77 2.25
C LEU A 17 -2.64 -12.17 1.48
N ASN A 18 -2.73 -11.81 0.20
CA ASN A 18 -3.83 -12.25 -0.67
C ASN A 18 -3.86 -13.78 -0.79
N ASP A 19 -2.73 -14.43 -1.07
CA ASP A 19 -2.65 -15.90 -1.22
C ASP A 19 -3.11 -16.62 0.06
N ARG A 20 -2.80 -16.05 1.24
CA ARG A 20 -3.18 -16.60 2.55
C ARG A 20 -4.66 -16.41 2.88
N LEU A 21 -5.24 -15.28 2.50
CA LEU A 21 -6.66 -14.98 2.76
C LEU A 21 -7.58 -15.63 1.73
N ASN A 22 -7.12 -15.68 0.47
CA ASN A 22 -7.84 -16.20 -0.67
C ASN A 22 -7.09 -17.44 -1.19
N CYS A 23 -7.28 -18.57 -0.50
CA CYS A 23 -6.61 -19.82 -0.83
C CYS A 23 -6.77 -20.19 -2.32
N GLY A 24 -5.65 -20.33 -3.03
CA GLY A 24 -5.62 -20.65 -4.47
C GLY A 24 -5.73 -19.45 -5.40
N ASP A 25 -5.82 -18.22 -4.88
CA ASP A 25 -5.82 -17.01 -5.70
C ASP A 25 -4.40 -16.59 -6.08
N ALA A 26 -3.88 -17.13 -7.19
CA ALA A 26 -2.56 -16.80 -7.73
C ALA A 26 -2.45 -15.38 -8.35
N ARG A 27 -3.38 -14.47 -8.06
CA ARG A 27 -3.30 -13.08 -8.52
C ARG A 27 -2.22 -12.34 -7.74
N ARG A 28 -1.41 -11.55 -8.46
CA ARG A 28 -0.35 -10.73 -7.90
C ARG A 28 -0.75 -9.26 -7.90
N VAL A 29 -0.26 -8.53 -6.91
CA VAL A 29 -0.46 -7.10 -6.80
C VAL A 29 0.39 -6.36 -7.83
N THR A 30 -0.25 -5.65 -8.76
CA THR A 30 0.44 -4.85 -9.79
C THR A 30 0.51 -3.37 -9.43
N ASP A 31 -0.53 -2.86 -8.79
CA ASP A 31 -0.65 -1.45 -8.42
C ASP A 31 -1.16 -1.35 -6.98
N VAL A 32 -0.69 -0.31 -6.29
CA VAL A 32 -1.08 0.00 -4.92
C VAL A 32 -1.36 1.49 -4.84
N GLU A 33 -2.50 1.84 -4.27
CA GLU A 33 -2.91 3.20 -3.97
C GLU A 33 -3.03 3.33 -2.45
N TYR A 34 -2.45 4.40 -1.92
CA TYR A 34 -2.55 4.76 -0.53
C TYR A 34 -3.66 5.79 -0.35
N ARG A 35 -4.59 5.53 0.57
CA ARG A 35 -5.56 6.53 1.01
C ARG A 35 -4.88 7.52 1.94
N ARG A 36 -4.27 8.51 1.32
CA ARG A 36 -3.47 9.53 1.96
C ARG A 36 -4.33 10.43 2.82
N LEU A 37 -4.05 10.39 4.12
CA LEU A 37 -4.57 11.32 5.08
C LEU A 37 -3.85 12.67 4.96
N SER A 38 -4.64 13.74 4.93
CA SER A 38 -4.18 15.13 5.00
C SER A 38 -5.00 15.88 6.05
N VAL A 39 -4.36 16.80 6.78
CA VAL A 39 -5.03 17.62 7.79
C VAL A 39 -4.88 19.08 7.41
N CYS A 40 -5.99 19.77 7.21
CA CYS A 40 -6.03 21.20 6.96
C CYS A 40 -5.70 21.99 8.24
N SER A 41 -5.30 23.26 8.09
CA SER A 41 -4.95 24.13 9.21
C SER A 41 -6.10 24.39 10.20
N ASP A 42 -7.34 24.19 9.75
CA ASP A 42 -8.57 24.25 10.57
C ASP A 42 -8.87 22.93 11.32
N GLY A 43 -8.03 21.90 11.15
CA GLY A 43 -8.19 20.58 11.76
C GLY A 43 -9.03 19.59 10.94
N THR A 44 -9.56 20.00 9.79
CA THR A 44 -10.35 19.12 8.91
C THR A 44 -9.47 18.04 8.30
N VAL A 45 -9.92 16.78 8.35
CA VAL A 45 -9.19 15.63 7.79
C VAL A 45 -9.75 15.29 6.40
N TRP A 46 -8.86 15.14 5.43
CA TRP A 46 -9.17 14.73 4.07
C TRP A 46 -8.43 13.44 3.72
N PHE A 47 -9.07 12.62 2.90
CA PHE A 47 -8.46 11.45 2.30
C PHE A 47 -8.33 11.68 0.80
N THR A 48 -7.15 11.40 0.26
CA THR A 48 -6.85 11.51 -1.17
C THR A 48 -6.14 10.26 -1.62
N ASP A 49 -6.45 9.76 -2.80
CA ASP A 49 -5.78 8.58 -3.30
C ASP A 49 -4.42 8.94 -3.88
N MET A 50 -3.38 8.24 -3.43
CA MET A 50 -2.00 8.43 -3.87
C MET A 50 -1.46 7.12 -4.44
N LYS A 51 -1.27 7.07 -5.76
CA LYS A 51 -0.65 5.92 -6.41
C LYS A 51 0.82 5.79 -6.04
N LEU A 52 1.22 4.61 -5.58
CA LEU A 52 2.61 4.31 -5.22
C LEU A 52 3.36 3.80 -6.47
N GLN A 53 4.24 4.63 -7.02
CA GLN A 53 4.96 4.34 -8.27
C GLN A 53 6.45 4.08 -8.05
N LYS A 54 7.03 4.61 -6.98
CA LYS A 54 8.45 4.48 -6.63
C LYS A 54 8.65 4.33 -5.12
N ASP A 55 9.84 3.88 -4.71
CA ASP A 55 10.18 3.68 -3.30
C ASP A 55 10.05 4.96 -2.45
N GLY A 56 10.29 6.13 -3.06
CA GLY A 56 10.09 7.43 -2.42
C GLY A 56 8.63 7.68 -1.99
N ASP A 57 7.67 7.11 -2.71
CA ASP A 57 6.24 7.22 -2.38
C ASP A 57 5.90 6.38 -1.14
N VAL A 58 6.49 5.17 -1.04
CA VAL A 58 6.36 4.30 0.14
C VAL A 58 6.96 4.98 1.37
N ARG A 59 8.13 5.61 1.23
CA ARG A 59 8.74 6.41 2.30
C ARG A 59 7.85 7.59 2.72
N THR A 60 7.21 8.24 1.75
CA THR A 60 6.26 9.33 1.99
C THR A 60 5.02 8.83 2.74
N MET A 61 4.44 7.71 2.33
CA MET A 61 3.31 7.06 3.01
C MET A 61 3.62 6.81 4.49
N PHE A 62 4.75 6.16 4.79
CA PHE A 62 5.15 5.91 6.19
C PHE A 62 5.46 7.19 6.97
N SER A 63 5.98 8.22 6.31
CA SER A 63 6.22 9.52 6.94
C SER A 63 4.91 10.21 7.33
N ILE A 64 3.89 10.16 6.46
CA ILE A 64 2.55 10.68 6.75
C ILE A 64 1.90 9.90 7.87
N PHE A 65 1.95 8.56 7.81
CA PHE A 65 1.43 7.72 8.87
C PHE A 65 2.11 8.01 10.21
N SER A 66 3.43 8.20 10.24
CA SER A 66 4.15 8.56 11.47
C SER A 66 3.66 9.87 12.08
N GLN A 67 3.18 10.82 11.27
CA GLN A 67 2.66 12.11 11.75
C GLN A 67 1.23 11.99 12.28
N TYR A 68 0.43 11.08 11.73
CA TYR A 68 -1.01 10.98 11.98
C TYR A 68 -1.45 9.60 12.48
N ASN A 69 -0.55 8.82 13.10
CA ASN A 69 -0.82 7.43 13.52
C ASN A 69 -1.98 7.29 14.52
N THR A 70 -2.37 8.37 15.21
CA THR A 70 -3.52 8.42 16.11
C THR A 70 -4.85 8.51 15.38
N LYS A 71 -4.86 8.77 14.07
CA LYS A 71 -6.06 8.98 13.27
C LYS A 71 -6.61 7.70 12.63
N GLY A 72 -5.84 6.61 12.64
CA GLY A 72 -6.24 5.33 12.07
C GLY A 72 -5.07 4.55 11.49
N PRO A 73 -5.31 3.32 11.01
CA PRO A 73 -4.31 2.50 10.34
C PRO A 73 -3.96 3.03 8.94
N ILE A 74 -2.96 2.41 8.30
CA ILE A 74 -2.67 2.65 6.88
C ILE A 74 -3.72 1.91 6.05
N GLU A 75 -4.40 2.63 5.16
CA GLU A 75 -5.37 2.09 4.21
C GLU A 75 -4.75 2.03 2.80
N LEU A 76 -4.76 0.84 2.20
CA LEU A 76 -4.22 0.58 0.87
C LEU A 76 -5.26 -0.11 -0.01
N ASP A 77 -5.44 0.42 -1.22
CA ASP A 77 -6.22 -0.20 -2.28
C ASP A 77 -5.26 -0.86 -3.28
N ALA A 78 -5.37 -2.18 -3.47
CA ALA A 78 -4.45 -2.97 -4.30
C ALA A 78 -5.15 -3.53 -5.55
N THR A 79 -4.52 -3.36 -6.71
CA THR A 79 -4.98 -4.00 -7.95
C THR A 79 -4.32 -5.36 -8.12
N LEU A 80 -5.14 -6.39 -8.32
CA LEU A 80 -4.73 -7.79 -8.46
C LEU A 80 -4.90 -8.27 -9.90
N VAL A 81 -3.84 -8.81 -10.50
CA VAL A 81 -3.87 -9.39 -11.85
C VAL A 81 -3.44 -10.85 -11.80
N ARG A 82 -4.09 -11.71 -12.58
CA ARG A 82 -3.72 -13.14 -12.68
C ARG A 82 -2.29 -13.23 -13.18
N SER A 83 -1.42 -13.86 -12.39
CA SER A 83 -0.14 -14.29 -12.93
C SER A 83 -0.40 -15.49 -13.85
N VAL A 84 0.02 -15.41 -15.11
CA VAL A 84 0.07 -16.60 -15.98
C VAL A 84 1.25 -17.40 -15.49
N GLN A 85 1.01 -18.28 -14.51
CA GLN A 85 2.00 -19.24 -14.07
C GLN A 85 2.18 -20.21 -15.23
N TYR A 86 3.33 -20.15 -15.92
CA TYR A 86 3.69 -21.22 -16.85
C TYR A 86 3.66 -22.52 -16.06
N ILE A 87 2.73 -23.40 -16.45
CA ILE A 87 2.69 -24.78 -15.97
C ILE A 87 3.96 -25.42 -16.54
N CYS A 88 4.94 -25.72 -15.68
CA CYS A 88 6.07 -26.56 -16.05
C CYS A 88 5.63 -28.02 -16.09
#